data_AF-A0A1Y1CJ04-F1
#
_entry.id   AF-A0A1Y1CJ04-F1
#
_cell.length_a   1.000
_cell.length_b   1.000
_cell.length_c   1.000
_cell.angle_alpha   90.00
_cell.angle_beta   90.00
_cell.angle_gamma   90.00
#
_symmetry.space_group_name_H-M   'P 1'
#
loop_
_entity.id
_entity.type
_entity.pdbx_description
1 polymer ?
#
loop_
_entity_poly.entity_id
_entity_poly.type
_entity_poly.pdbx_seq_one_letter_code
_entity_poly.pdbx_strand_id
1 'polypeptide(L)'
;MKDLSTHPCFNKDAHHKYARVHLPVAPSCNVKCNYCNRKFDCVNESRPGVTSSILSPDQALSYLIKLVKIMPELKVVGIAGPGDPFANPIQTMKTLHLVRDNFPDMLLCLSTNGLNVAPYIDELKELDVSHVTITLNSLRPETLAKVYSWLRHDKRGYFGAQAGEYLLKKQLEAIVKLKKAGITVKVNTIIMPGINDHEIAEIAEKIASLGVDLMNTIPLFPVKDTLMENMEEPTPDFMKSLRKKVEAFLPPMTHCARCRADAAGLLGKDSAEAAKLLSETALLTVEKGEERPCVAVASMEGILVNQHLGEAARIHVFRETPKGYKLVNVRATPDTNQGDSRWEKLAETLADCRAILVGGIGKKPAGILGRSGIKIVEMSGLIDQGLDSVYKGTELRSLCKTDMTKCGTGCTGAANGCG
;
A
#
# COMPACT_ATOMS: atom_id res chain seq x y z
N MET A 1 21.40 -1.04 21.03
CA MET A 1 20.52 0.11 20.69
C MET A 1 20.83 0.49 19.25
N LYS A 2 19.84 0.61 18.38
CA LYS A 2 20.07 0.87 16.94
C LYS A 2 20.56 2.30 16.72
N ASP A 3 21.43 2.48 15.74
CA ASP A 3 21.91 3.81 15.37
C ASP A 3 20.87 4.54 14.53
N LEU A 4 20.05 5.36 15.20
CA LEU A 4 19.03 6.20 14.58
C LEU A 4 19.62 7.26 13.65
N SER A 5 20.92 7.59 13.79
CA SER A 5 21.59 8.56 12.94
C SER A 5 21.73 8.09 11.49
N THR A 6 21.53 6.80 11.22
CA THR A 6 21.58 6.23 9.87
C THR A 6 20.31 6.50 9.04
N HIS A 7 19.26 7.09 9.63
CA HIS A 7 18.01 7.32 8.92
C HIS A 7 18.11 8.51 7.93
N PRO A 8 18.00 8.30 6.60
CA PRO A 8 18.27 9.33 5.60
C PRO A 8 17.26 10.50 5.59
N CYS A 9 16.01 10.26 6.00
CA CYS A 9 15.01 11.33 6.13
C CYS A 9 15.15 12.18 7.41
N PHE A 10 15.73 11.65 8.48
CA PHE A 10 15.81 12.34 9.79
C PHE A 10 17.20 12.90 10.06
N ASN A 11 18.24 12.36 9.42
CA ASN A 11 19.60 12.87 9.46
C ASN A 11 20.06 13.32 8.07
N LYS A 12 20.44 14.60 7.96
CA LYS A 12 20.96 15.18 6.72
C LYS A 12 22.26 14.52 6.28
N ASP A 13 23.14 14.08 7.18
CA ASP A 13 24.42 13.48 6.77
C ASP A 13 24.28 12.03 6.30
N ALA A 14 23.16 11.39 6.65
CA ALA A 14 22.85 10.01 6.28
C ALA A 14 22.32 9.87 4.84
N HIS A 15 21.69 10.90 4.27
CA HIS A 15 20.92 10.77 3.03
C HIS A 15 21.73 10.40 1.78
N HIS A 16 23.05 10.65 1.80
CA HIS A 16 23.98 10.25 0.75
C HIS A 16 24.65 8.89 1.00
N LYS A 17 24.55 8.34 2.22
CA LYS A 17 25.29 7.15 2.66
C LYS A 17 24.40 5.93 2.82
N TYR A 18 23.18 6.12 3.31
CA TYR A 18 22.28 5.04 3.66
C TYR A 18 21.02 5.06 2.81
N ALA A 19 20.64 3.88 2.35
CA ALA A 19 19.46 3.68 1.55
C ALA A 19 18.23 3.37 2.42
N ARG A 20 17.08 3.59 1.79
CA ARG A 20 15.74 3.32 2.31
C ARG A 20 14.92 2.58 1.27
N VAL A 21 13.96 1.80 1.71
CA VAL A 21 12.90 1.22 0.88
C VAL A 21 11.54 1.56 1.46
N HIS A 22 10.58 1.88 0.60
CA HIS A 22 9.18 1.92 0.95
C HIS A 22 8.47 0.67 0.41
N LEU A 23 7.71 0.01 1.27
CA LEU A 23 6.94 -1.19 0.94
C LEU A 23 5.48 -0.79 0.65
N PRO A 24 5.00 -0.86 -0.60
CA PRO A 24 3.68 -0.36 -1.01
C PRO A 24 2.56 -1.35 -0.67
N VAL A 25 2.27 -1.52 0.62
CA VAL A 25 1.29 -2.50 1.15
C VAL A 25 -0.03 -1.89 1.60
N ALA A 26 -0.17 -0.56 1.53
CA ALA A 26 -1.29 0.17 2.11
C ALA A 26 -2.11 0.93 1.04
N PRO A 27 -2.92 0.27 0.20
CA PRO A 27 -3.59 0.91 -0.94
C PRO A 27 -4.78 1.81 -0.57
N SER A 28 -5.54 1.46 0.49
CA SER A 28 -6.72 2.23 0.89
C SER A 28 -6.35 3.51 1.63
N CYS A 29 -7.23 4.51 1.60
CA CYS A 29 -7.09 5.70 2.43
C CYS A 29 -8.42 6.08 3.08
N ASN A 30 -8.36 6.55 4.33
CA ASN A 30 -9.49 6.94 5.17
C ASN A 30 -9.75 8.46 5.18
N VAL A 31 -8.96 9.24 4.43
CA VAL A 31 -9.19 10.67 4.18
C VAL A 31 -9.18 10.97 2.67
N LYS A 32 -9.83 12.06 2.25
CA LYS A 32 -9.72 12.59 0.90
C LYS A 32 -9.21 14.04 0.97
N CYS A 33 -7.92 14.21 0.70
CA CYS A 33 -7.33 15.55 0.56
C CYS A 33 -7.77 16.17 -0.77
N ASN A 34 -7.99 17.48 -0.78
CA ASN A 34 -8.39 18.27 -1.94
C ASN A 34 -7.28 18.39 -2.98
N TYR A 35 -6.01 18.18 -2.58
CA TYR A 35 -4.82 18.14 -3.43
C TYR A 35 -4.40 16.72 -3.88
N CYS A 36 -5.17 15.68 -3.54
CA CYS A 36 -4.79 14.28 -3.80
C CYS A 36 -5.68 13.64 -4.87
N ASN A 37 -5.07 12.93 -5.82
CA ASN A 37 -5.74 12.08 -6.79
C ASN A 37 -5.42 10.60 -6.49
N ARG A 38 -6.44 9.79 -6.22
CA ARG A 38 -6.31 8.39 -5.78
C ARG A 38 -5.86 7.42 -6.88
N LYS A 39 -5.72 7.89 -8.11
CA LYS A 39 -5.04 7.15 -9.18
C LYS A 39 -3.53 7.04 -8.91
N PHE A 40 -3.01 7.87 -8.01
CA PHE A 40 -1.60 8.00 -7.67
C PHE A 40 -1.37 7.76 -6.17
N ASP A 41 -0.11 7.57 -5.80
CA ASP A 41 0.39 7.42 -4.45
C ASP A 41 0.07 8.66 -3.60
N CYS A 42 0.02 8.45 -2.28
CA CYS A 42 -0.27 9.47 -1.28
C CYS A 42 0.75 10.61 -1.36
N VAL A 43 0.31 11.76 -1.84
CA VAL A 43 1.16 12.95 -2.04
C VAL A 43 1.66 13.59 -0.73
N ASN A 44 1.21 13.10 0.43
CA ASN A 44 1.70 13.56 1.73
C ASN A 44 3.14 13.13 2.02
N GLU A 45 3.55 11.96 1.49
CA GLU A 45 4.93 11.46 1.61
C GLU A 45 5.56 11.24 0.23
N SER A 46 4.75 11.19 -0.83
CA SER A 46 5.17 10.82 -2.18
C SER A 46 5.13 11.89 -3.24
N ARG A 47 5.96 11.65 -4.26
CA ARG A 47 5.98 12.43 -5.50
C ARG A 47 4.59 12.35 -6.17
N PRO A 48 3.97 13.48 -6.52
CA PRO A 48 2.67 13.49 -7.19
C PRO A 48 2.69 12.83 -8.57
N GLY A 49 1.55 12.26 -8.98
CA GLY A 49 1.38 11.70 -10.33
C GLY A 49 2.02 10.31 -10.54
N VAL A 50 2.43 9.65 -9.46
CA VAL A 50 3.10 8.34 -9.52
C VAL A 50 2.17 7.25 -8.99
N THR A 51 2.14 6.10 -9.66
CA THR A 51 1.43 4.92 -9.16
C THR A 51 2.43 3.82 -8.83
N SER A 52 2.41 3.32 -7.59
CA SER A 52 3.20 2.18 -7.15
C SER A 52 2.50 0.85 -7.43
N SER A 53 3.28 -0.19 -7.70
CA SER A 53 2.80 -1.58 -7.64
C SER A 53 2.40 -1.92 -6.21
N ILE A 54 1.20 -2.46 -5.99
CA ILE A 54 0.74 -2.84 -4.66
C ILE A 54 1.23 -4.25 -4.34
N LEU A 55 1.90 -4.42 -3.20
CA LEU A 55 2.34 -5.71 -2.70
C LEU A 55 1.45 -6.20 -1.55
N SER A 56 1.32 -7.52 -1.44
CA SER A 56 0.91 -8.16 -0.19
C SER A 56 2.07 -8.18 0.82
N PRO A 57 1.81 -8.40 2.13
CA PRO A 57 2.87 -8.45 3.13
C PRO A 57 3.99 -9.45 2.83
N ASP A 58 3.65 -10.64 2.35
CA ASP A 58 4.62 -11.71 2.06
C ASP A 58 5.44 -11.40 0.78
N GLN A 59 4.82 -10.78 -0.23
CA GLN A 59 5.55 -10.23 -1.37
C GLN A 59 6.49 -9.09 -0.96
N ALA A 60 6.06 -8.22 -0.05
CA ALA A 60 6.88 -7.12 0.46
C ALA A 60 8.12 -7.63 1.21
N LEU A 61 7.97 -8.68 2.02
CA LEU A 61 9.11 -9.37 2.64
C LEU A 61 10.04 -9.98 1.59
N SER A 62 9.47 -10.68 0.60
CA SER A 62 10.25 -11.30 -0.48
C SER A 62 11.03 -10.25 -1.30
N TYR A 63 10.42 -9.09 -1.53
CA TYR A 63 11.04 -7.95 -2.19
C TYR A 63 12.21 -7.41 -1.35
N LEU A 64 11.99 -7.21 -0.05
CA LEU A 64 13.03 -6.75 0.88
C LEU A 64 14.23 -7.71 0.92
N ILE A 65 13.98 -9.03 1.00
CA ILE A 65 15.04 -10.06 1.00
C ILE A 65 15.92 -9.96 -0.25
N LYS A 66 15.31 -9.69 -1.42
CA LYS A 66 16.07 -9.49 -2.67
C LYS A 66 16.84 -8.16 -2.65
N LEU A 67 16.24 -7.09 -2.15
CA LEU A 67 16.88 -5.77 -2.10
C LEU A 67 18.13 -5.75 -1.22
N VAL A 68 18.07 -6.35 -0.04
CA VAL A 68 19.21 -6.37 0.91
C VAL A 68 20.45 -7.02 0.30
N LYS A 69 20.27 -7.98 -0.62
CA LYS A 69 21.38 -8.64 -1.34
C LYS A 69 22.08 -7.72 -2.32
N ILE A 70 21.36 -6.79 -2.95
CA ILE A 70 21.90 -5.88 -3.96
C ILE A 70 22.21 -4.48 -3.39
N MET A 71 21.76 -4.17 -2.18
CA MET A 71 21.87 -2.86 -1.55
C MET A 71 22.30 -3.00 -0.08
N PRO A 72 23.60 -3.27 0.18
CA PRO A 72 24.14 -3.44 1.53
C PRO A 72 23.97 -2.20 2.44
N GLU A 73 23.85 -1.02 1.82
CA GLU A 73 23.62 0.27 2.47
C GLU A 73 22.16 0.51 2.88
N LEU A 74 21.24 -0.42 2.57
CA LEU A 74 19.84 -0.35 2.98
C LEU A 74 19.72 -0.51 4.50
N LYS A 75 19.30 0.56 5.18
CA LYS A 75 19.14 0.59 6.65
C LYS A 75 17.71 0.83 7.12
N VAL A 76 16.87 1.39 6.24
CA VAL A 76 15.52 1.83 6.61
C VAL A 76 14.47 1.14 5.75
N VAL A 77 13.44 0.61 6.41
CA VAL A 77 12.22 0.09 5.77
C VAL A 77 11.06 0.95 6.22
N GLY A 78 10.35 1.52 5.25
CA GLY A 78 9.20 2.39 5.46
C GLY A 78 7.91 1.81 4.88
N ILE A 79 6.76 2.16 5.47
CA ILE A 79 5.45 2.02 4.81
C ILE A 79 4.81 3.40 4.73
N ALA A 80 4.61 3.89 3.51
CA ALA A 80 4.17 5.27 3.25
C ALA A 80 2.93 5.38 2.33
N GLY A 81 2.41 4.27 1.80
CA GLY A 81 1.29 4.30 0.88
C GLY A 81 1.11 3.00 0.07
N PRO A 82 0.40 3.03 -1.08
CA PRO A 82 -0.08 4.22 -1.83
C PRO A 82 -1.18 5.08 -1.18
N GLY A 83 -1.91 4.57 -0.19
CA GLY A 83 -2.92 5.27 0.60
C GLY A 83 -2.40 5.66 1.99
N ASP A 84 -3.11 5.26 3.05
CA ASP A 84 -2.67 5.46 4.44
C ASP A 84 -2.42 4.10 5.13
N PRO A 85 -1.28 3.89 5.83
CA PRO A 85 -0.98 2.62 6.50
C PRO A 85 -2.07 2.18 7.48
N PHE A 86 -2.72 3.10 8.19
CA PHE A 86 -3.75 2.79 9.19
C PHE A 86 -5.18 2.88 8.65
N ALA A 87 -5.35 3.11 7.36
CA ALA A 87 -6.51 2.65 6.61
C ALA A 87 -6.39 1.17 6.16
N ASN A 88 -5.20 0.58 6.26
CA ASN A 88 -4.89 -0.81 5.92
C ASN A 88 -4.16 -1.51 7.10
N PRO A 89 -4.67 -1.43 8.33
CA PRO A 89 -3.91 -1.81 9.52
C PRO A 89 -3.46 -3.28 9.51
N ILE A 90 -4.28 -4.18 8.98
CA ILE A 90 -3.96 -5.62 8.91
C ILE A 90 -2.72 -5.86 8.05
N GLN A 91 -2.66 -5.26 6.86
CA GLN A 91 -1.53 -5.41 5.94
C GLN A 91 -0.29 -4.72 6.49
N THR A 92 -0.44 -3.50 7.00
CA THR A 92 0.65 -2.71 7.59
C THR A 92 1.30 -3.45 8.75
N MET A 93 0.52 -3.86 9.76
CA MET A 93 1.07 -4.54 10.94
C MET A 93 1.68 -5.89 10.57
N LYS A 94 1.02 -6.69 9.72
CA LYS A 94 1.60 -7.96 9.24
C LYS A 94 2.95 -7.73 8.55
N THR A 95 3.08 -6.71 7.70
CA THR A 95 4.36 -6.40 7.05
C THR A 95 5.43 -6.01 8.06
N LEU A 96 5.11 -5.18 9.07
CA LEU A 96 6.07 -4.78 10.08
C LEU A 96 6.57 -5.97 10.93
N HIS A 97 5.66 -6.87 11.34
CA HIS A 97 6.02 -8.12 12.02
C HIS A 97 7.00 -8.94 11.17
N LEU A 98 6.62 -9.24 9.92
CA LEU A 98 7.47 -10.01 9.00
C LEU A 98 8.86 -9.39 8.82
N VAL A 99 8.94 -8.06 8.68
CA VAL A 99 10.22 -7.37 8.54
C VAL A 99 11.01 -7.44 9.84
N ARG A 100 10.38 -7.23 10.99
CA ARG A 100 11.07 -7.28 12.29
C ARG A 100 11.64 -8.67 12.57
N ASP A 101 10.89 -9.73 12.29
CA ASP A 101 11.31 -11.13 12.50
C ASP A 101 12.53 -11.50 11.64
N ASN A 102 12.60 -11.00 10.41
CA ASN A 102 13.67 -11.35 9.46
C ASN A 102 14.85 -10.37 9.48
N PHE A 103 14.61 -9.11 9.87
CA PHE A 103 15.59 -8.02 9.84
C PHE A 103 15.55 -7.22 11.15
N PRO A 104 15.97 -7.83 12.28
CA PRO A 104 15.85 -7.23 13.61
C PRO A 104 16.62 -5.91 13.75
N ASP A 105 17.68 -5.69 12.96
CA ASP A 105 18.52 -4.49 13.02
C ASP A 105 18.01 -3.33 12.16
N MET A 106 17.04 -3.56 11.26
CA MET A 106 16.53 -2.50 10.40
C MET A 106 15.73 -1.47 11.19
N LEU A 107 15.91 -0.20 10.80
CA LEU A 107 15.06 0.89 11.23
C LEU A 107 13.73 0.80 10.50
N LEU A 108 12.65 0.66 11.28
CA LEU A 108 11.30 0.70 10.77
C LEU A 108 10.75 2.11 10.87
N CYS A 109 10.11 2.60 9.80
CA CYS A 109 9.41 3.87 9.80
C CYS A 109 8.05 3.83 9.10
N LEU A 110 7.19 4.79 9.43
CA LEU A 110 5.84 4.90 8.88
C LEU A 110 5.50 6.35 8.57
N SER A 111 4.61 6.57 7.59
CA SER A 111 3.97 7.87 7.36
C SER A 111 2.45 7.70 7.31
N THR A 112 1.73 8.52 8.08
CA THR A 112 0.27 8.45 8.18
C THR A 112 -0.35 9.84 8.28
N ASN A 113 -1.63 9.95 7.88
CA ASN A 113 -2.44 11.14 8.14
C ASN A 113 -2.82 11.30 9.62
N GLY A 114 -2.59 10.28 10.46
CA GLY A 114 -2.79 10.33 11.90
C GLY A 114 -4.21 10.03 12.40
N LEU A 115 -5.17 9.76 11.51
CA LEU A 115 -6.57 9.52 11.90
C LEU A 115 -6.76 8.25 12.73
N ASN A 116 -6.04 7.17 12.42
CA ASN A 116 -6.28 5.82 12.98
C ASN A 116 -5.02 5.10 13.49
N VAL A 117 -3.91 5.80 13.71
CA VAL A 117 -2.67 5.17 14.22
C VAL A 117 -2.73 4.88 15.72
N ALA A 118 -3.50 5.68 16.48
CA ALA A 118 -3.50 5.64 17.95
C ALA A 118 -3.73 4.26 18.59
N PRO A 119 -4.62 3.37 18.08
CA PRO A 119 -4.82 2.04 18.65
C PRO A 119 -3.63 1.08 18.49
N TYR A 120 -2.70 1.37 17.58
CA TYR A 120 -1.59 0.48 17.23
C TYR A 120 -0.26 0.92 17.83
N ILE A 121 -0.20 2.07 18.52
CA ILE A 121 1.07 2.66 18.97
C ILE A 121 1.84 1.76 19.94
N ASP A 122 1.14 1.03 20.81
CA ASP A 122 1.78 0.10 21.74
C ASP A 122 2.46 -1.06 20.99
N GLU A 123 1.78 -1.62 19.99
CA GLU A 123 2.33 -2.66 19.12
C GLU A 123 3.48 -2.12 18.23
N LEU A 124 3.39 -0.87 17.75
CA LEU A 124 4.50 -0.21 17.04
C LEU A 124 5.74 -0.08 17.94
N LYS A 125 5.55 0.20 19.23
CA LYS A 125 6.65 0.26 20.20
C LYS A 125 7.27 -1.12 20.42
N GLU A 126 6.45 -2.16 20.56
CA GLU A 126 6.92 -3.55 20.69
C GLU A 126 7.72 -4.00 19.46
N LEU A 127 7.30 -3.57 18.26
CA LEU A 127 8.01 -3.78 17.01
C LEU A 127 9.26 -2.90 16.84
N ASP A 128 9.62 -2.09 17.83
CA ASP A 128 10.74 -1.15 17.78
C ASP A 128 10.67 -0.27 16.51
N VAL A 129 9.48 0.25 16.22
CA VAL A 129 9.30 1.24 15.16
C VAL A 129 9.94 2.54 15.59
N SER A 130 11.03 2.86 14.91
CA SER A 130 11.91 3.97 15.29
C SER A 130 11.31 5.35 14.99
N HIS A 131 10.60 5.49 13.87
CA HIS A 131 10.15 6.79 13.36
C HIS A 131 8.73 6.74 12.83
N VAL A 132 7.89 7.70 13.21
CA VAL A 132 6.54 7.87 12.65
C VAL A 132 6.36 9.30 12.17
N THR A 133 5.85 9.44 10.95
CA THR A 133 5.50 10.73 10.35
C THR A 133 4.00 10.94 10.42
N ILE A 134 3.56 12.08 10.97
CA ILE A 134 2.16 12.51 10.94
C ILE A 134 2.03 13.67 9.95
N THR A 135 1.06 13.60 9.03
CA THR A 135 0.72 14.76 8.21
C THR A 135 -0.30 15.65 8.91
N LEU A 136 0.10 16.85 9.34
CA LEU A 136 -0.76 17.83 10.00
C LEU A 136 -0.69 19.15 9.23
N ASN A 137 -1.81 19.55 8.62
CA ASN A 137 -1.85 20.69 7.71
C ASN A 137 -2.32 22.01 8.36
N SER A 138 -2.99 21.96 9.51
CA SER A 138 -3.50 23.14 10.22
C SER A 138 -3.96 22.77 11.64
N LEU A 139 -4.01 23.75 12.54
CA LEU A 139 -4.63 23.64 13.87
C LEU A 139 -6.08 24.14 13.90
N ARG A 140 -6.64 24.53 12.75
CA ARG A 140 -7.95 25.17 12.65
C ARG A 140 -8.91 24.29 11.85
N PRO A 141 -10.07 23.89 12.42
CA PRO A 141 -11.06 23.09 11.72
C PRO A 141 -11.51 23.68 10.37
N GLU A 142 -11.68 25.00 10.30
CA GLU A 142 -12.09 25.71 9.07
C GLU A 142 -11.03 25.65 7.96
N THR A 143 -9.75 25.78 8.31
CA THR A 143 -8.66 25.61 7.35
C THR A 143 -8.59 24.15 6.90
N LEU A 144 -8.71 23.19 7.82
CA LEU A 144 -8.76 21.76 7.48
C LEU A 144 -9.96 21.40 6.58
N ALA A 145 -11.10 22.06 6.73
CA ALA A 145 -12.27 21.88 5.85
C ALA A 145 -11.97 22.27 4.39
N LYS A 146 -11.08 23.25 4.17
CA LYS A 146 -10.59 23.62 2.84
C LYS A 146 -9.55 22.63 2.29
N VAL A 147 -8.92 21.86 3.17
CA VAL A 147 -7.86 20.91 2.82
C VAL A 147 -8.39 19.51 2.56
N TYR A 148 -9.43 19.07 3.27
CA TYR A 148 -9.99 17.72 3.18
C TYR A 148 -11.46 17.76 2.75
N SER A 149 -11.81 17.03 1.67
CA SER A 149 -13.20 16.89 1.23
C SER A 149 -14.03 16.11 2.25
N TRP A 150 -13.47 15.02 2.77
CA TRP A 150 -14.11 14.11 3.71
C TRP A 150 -13.10 13.24 4.43
N LEU A 151 -13.52 12.68 5.57
CA LEU A 151 -12.83 11.57 6.24
C LEU A 151 -13.83 10.47 6.61
N ARG A 152 -13.33 9.24 6.70
CA ARG A 152 -14.13 8.06 7.07
C ARG A 152 -13.43 7.29 8.19
N HIS A 153 -14.07 7.21 9.34
CA HIS A 153 -13.56 6.50 10.51
C HIS A 153 -14.70 5.73 11.19
N ASP A 154 -14.47 4.48 11.60
CA ASP A 154 -15.48 3.61 12.24
C ASP A 154 -16.82 3.54 11.50
N LYS A 155 -16.76 3.35 10.17
CA LYS A 155 -17.94 3.31 9.26
C LYS A 155 -18.76 4.60 9.22
N ARG A 156 -18.27 5.70 9.82
CA ARG A 156 -18.89 7.03 9.77
C ARG A 156 -18.11 7.95 8.85
N GLY A 157 -18.84 8.74 8.05
CA GLY A 157 -18.28 9.82 7.23
C GLY A 157 -18.39 11.16 7.96
N TYR A 158 -17.37 12.01 7.84
CA TYR A 158 -17.36 13.36 8.39
C TYR A 158 -16.97 14.33 7.27
N PHE A 159 -17.52 15.56 7.32
CA PHE A 159 -17.34 16.57 6.28
C PHE A 159 -17.10 17.96 6.90
N GLY A 160 -16.56 18.89 6.10
CA GLY A 160 -16.38 20.29 6.49
C GLY A 160 -15.57 20.48 7.77
N ALA A 161 -15.92 21.50 8.56
CA ALA A 161 -15.23 21.81 9.82
C ALA A 161 -15.29 20.66 10.84
N GLN A 162 -16.39 19.90 10.87
CA GLN A 162 -16.51 18.74 11.74
C GLN A 162 -15.46 17.66 11.41
N ALA A 163 -15.17 17.44 10.12
CA ALA A 163 -14.06 16.58 9.71
C ALA A 163 -12.72 17.14 10.20
N GLY A 164 -12.49 18.44 10.00
CA GLY A 164 -11.28 19.11 10.47
C GLY A 164 -11.04 18.94 11.96
N GLU A 165 -12.05 19.21 12.78
CA GLU A 165 -11.99 19.07 14.25
C GLU A 165 -11.68 17.63 14.66
N TYR A 166 -12.40 16.66 14.07
CA TYR A 166 -12.20 15.24 14.40
C TYR A 166 -10.80 14.74 14.02
N LEU A 167 -10.32 15.10 12.83
CA LEU A 167 -8.98 14.74 12.36
C LEU A 167 -7.91 15.36 13.26
N LEU A 168 -8.00 16.66 13.54
CA LEU A 168 -7.03 17.36 14.38
C LEU A 168 -6.95 16.73 15.77
N LYS A 169 -8.10 16.45 16.39
CA LYS A 169 -8.15 15.77 17.68
C LYS A 169 -7.39 14.44 17.65
N LYS A 170 -7.58 13.63 16.60
CA LYS A 170 -6.90 12.34 16.43
C LYS A 170 -5.41 12.47 16.16
N GLN A 171 -5.00 13.44 15.35
CA GLN A 171 -3.59 13.73 15.08
C GLN A 171 -2.84 14.14 16.35
N LEU A 172 -3.39 15.07 17.12
CA LEU A 172 -2.78 15.51 18.38
C LEU A 172 -2.73 14.38 19.42
N GLU A 173 -3.80 13.58 19.53
CA GLU A 173 -3.82 12.38 20.37
C GLU A 173 -2.71 11.39 19.97
N ALA A 174 -2.55 11.13 18.68
CA ALA A 174 -1.53 10.25 18.13
C ALA A 174 -0.12 10.76 18.44
N ILE A 175 0.17 12.05 18.22
CA ILE A 175 1.49 12.65 18.50
C ILE A 175 1.87 12.45 19.96
N VAL A 176 0.97 12.77 20.90
CA VAL A 176 1.23 12.61 22.35
C VAL A 176 1.51 11.15 22.69
N LYS A 177 0.73 10.20 22.15
CA LYS A 177 0.93 8.77 22.40
C LYS A 177 2.24 8.26 21.80
N LEU A 178 2.59 8.66 20.58
CA LEU A 178 3.86 8.29 19.93
C LEU A 178 5.07 8.77 20.75
N LYS A 179 5.03 10.02 21.24
CA LYS A 179 6.11 10.55 22.09
C LYS A 179 6.20 9.84 23.43
N LYS A 180 5.06 9.52 24.07
CA LYS A 180 5.03 8.68 25.28
C LYS A 180 5.58 7.27 25.05
N ALA A 181 5.41 6.73 23.85
CA ALA A 181 5.97 5.45 23.45
C ALA A 181 7.48 5.49 23.18
N GLY A 182 8.10 6.67 23.15
CA GLY A 182 9.53 6.84 22.87
C GLY A 182 9.87 6.83 21.38
N ILE A 183 8.88 7.02 20.50
CA ILE A 183 9.05 7.01 19.05
C ILE A 183 9.45 8.42 18.58
N THR A 184 10.38 8.51 17.62
CA THR A 184 10.74 9.77 16.96
C THR A 184 9.61 10.19 16.02
N VAL A 185 9.09 11.41 16.18
CA VAL A 185 7.96 11.93 15.41
C VAL A 185 8.41 13.05 14.49
N LYS A 186 8.10 12.89 13.19
CA LYS A 186 8.17 13.96 12.19
C LYS A 186 6.77 14.45 11.88
N VAL A 187 6.59 15.75 11.72
CA VAL A 187 5.35 16.31 11.17
C VAL A 187 5.57 16.81 9.76
N ASN A 188 4.82 16.30 8.79
CA ASN A 188 4.74 16.89 7.46
C ASN A 188 3.58 17.90 7.42
N THR A 189 3.82 19.04 6.78
CA THR A 189 2.78 20.05 6.51
C THR A 189 2.88 20.44 5.04
N ILE A 190 1.82 20.22 4.27
CA ILE A 190 1.72 20.66 2.88
C ILE A 190 1.41 22.16 2.89
N ILE A 191 2.23 22.96 2.22
CA ILE A 191 2.09 24.40 2.15
C ILE A 191 1.18 24.77 0.97
N MET A 192 0.01 25.32 1.29
CA MET A 192 -0.99 25.79 0.36
C MET A 192 -1.11 27.32 0.53
N PRO A 193 -0.51 28.12 -0.38
CA PRO A 193 -0.49 29.58 -0.28
C PRO A 193 -1.90 30.17 -0.14
N GLY A 194 -2.08 31.11 0.79
CA GLY A 194 -3.37 31.70 1.13
C GLY A 194 -4.34 30.80 1.89
N ILE A 195 -4.00 29.53 2.14
CA ILE A 195 -4.82 28.59 2.91
C ILE A 195 -4.24 28.36 4.31
N ASN A 196 -2.98 27.90 4.42
CA ASN A 196 -2.37 27.54 5.70
C ASN A 196 -0.95 28.07 5.92
N ASP A 197 -0.39 28.75 4.93
CA ASP A 197 0.94 29.36 4.94
C ASP A 197 1.18 30.38 6.08
N HIS A 198 0.12 31.08 6.49
CA HIS A 198 0.15 32.02 7.61
C HIS A 198 0.12 31.32 8.98
N GLU A 199 -0.23 30.02 9.05
CA GLU A 199 -0.36 29.26 10.30
C GLU A 199 0.93 28.50 10.69
N ILE A 200 1.97 28.51 9.83
CA ILE A 200 3.13 27.63 9.98
C ILE A 200 3.91 27.83 11.30
N ALA A 201 4.06 29.07 11.75
CA ALA A 201 4.73 29.35 13.03
C ALA A 201 3.92 28.79 14.22
N GLU A 202 2.59 28.98 14.20
CA GLU A 202 1.67 28.49 15.23
C GLU A 202 1.66 26.95 15.27
N ILE A 203 1.65 26.30 14.10
CA ILE A 203 1.77 24.84 13.98
C ILE A 203 3.10 24.38 14.59
N ALA A 204 4.22 24.99 14.20
CA ALA A 204 5.56 24.64 14.66
C ALA A 204 5.69 24.77 16.19
N GLU A 205 5.24 25.88 16.76
CA GLU A 205 5.22 26.10 18.21
C GLU A 205 4.39 25.03 18.92
N LYS A 206 3.18 24.75 18.41
CA LYS A 206 2.28 23.77 19.03
C LYS A 206 2.89 22.38 19.02
N ILE A 207 3.39 21.90 17.89
CA ILE A 207 3.95 20.54 17.81
C ILE A 207 5.27 20.42 18.58
N ALA A 208 6.08 21.48 18.66
CA ALA A 208 7.27 21.53 19.50
C ALA A 208 6.92 21.35 20.98
N SER A 209 5.84 22.01 21.44
CA SER A 209 5.33 21.83 22.82
C SER A 209 4.86 20.39 23.13
N LEU A 210 4.59 19.59 22.10
CA LEU A 210 4.22 18.18 22.22
C LEU A 210 5.42 17.23 22.08
N GLY A 211 6.63 17.76 21.87
CA GLY A 211 7.88 17.01 21.77
C GLY A 211 8.15 16.43 20.37
N VAL A 212 7.55 16.97 19.31
CA VAL A 212 7.88 16.58 17.93
C VAL A 212 9.34 16.93 17.61
N ASP A 213 10.05 16.01 16.95
CA ASP A 213 11.50 16.09 16.78
C ASP A 213 11.92 16.84 15.50
N LEU A 214 11.07 16.82 14.48
CA LEU A 214 11.36 17.38 13.16
C LEU A 214 10.06 17.82 12.47
N MET A 215 10.08 18.97 11.80
CA MET A 215 8.97 19.39 10.92
C MET A 215 9.45 19.51 9.47
N ASN A 216 8.64 19.02 8.53
CA ASN A 216 8.91 19.09 7.10
C ASN A 216 7.80 19.85 6.39
N THR A 217 8.10 21.08 5.95
CA THR A 217 7.21 21.88 5.11
C THR A 217 7.40 21.47 3.66
N ILE A 218 6.36 20.88 3.05
CA ILE A 218 6.38 20.39 1.68
C ILE A 218 5.56 21.35 0.81
N PRO A 219 6.10 21.88 -0.30
CA PRO A 219 5.31 22.75 -1.17
C PRO A 219 4.14 21.95 -1.77
N LEU A 220 2.94 22.54 -1.87
CA LEU A 220 1.87 21.98 -2.67
C LEU A 220 2.35 21.79 -4.11
N PHE A 221 2.05 20.63 -4.68
CA PHE A 221 2.20 20.41 -6.12
C PHE A 221 0.80 20.24 -6.72
N PRO A 222 0.40 21.10 -7.66
CA PRO A 222 -0.91 21.00 -8.30
C PRO A 222 -1.01 19.72 -9.12
N VAL A 223 -2.06 18.94 -8.87
CA VAL A 223 -2.32 17.67 -9.57
C VAL A 223 -3.62 17.79 -10.34
N LYS A 224 -3.59 17.39 -11.62
CA LYS A 224 -4.77 17.35 -12.48
C LYS A 224 -5.91 16.50 -11.88
N ASP A 225 -7.14 16.91 -12.12
CA ASP A 225 -8.38 16.29 -11.62
C ASP A 225 -8.46 16.34 -10.08
N THR A 226 -7.95 17.41 -9.46
CA THR A 226 -8.09 17.69 -8.03
C THR A 226 -8.70 19.07 -7.80
N LEU A 227 -9.25 19.31 -6.61
CA LEU A 227 -9.85 20.61 -6.27
C LEU A 227 -8.80 21.74 -6.17
N MET A 228 -7.52 21.38 -6.12
CA MET A 228 -6.39 22.30 -6.01
C MET A 228 -5.50 22.30 -7.27
N GLU A 229 -6.01 21.79 -8.41
CA GLU A 229 -5.24 21.70 -9.66
C GLU A 229 -4.80 23.06 -10.23
N ASN A 230 -5.55 24.13 -9.93
CA ASN A 230 -5.31 25.49 -10.42
C ASN A 230 -4.56 26.37 -9.40
N MET A 231 -4.07 25.80 -8.29
CA MET A 231 -3.23 26.54 -7.35
C MET A 231 -1.80 26.66 -7.92
N GLU A 232 -1.06 27.67 -7.46
CA GLU A 232 0.35 27.81 -7.81
C GLU A 232 1.25 26.98 -6.87
N GLU A 233 2.29 26.34 -7.42
CA GLU A 233 3.32 25.69 -6.60
C GLU A 233 4.13 26.77 -5.85
N PRO A 234 4.29 26.65 -4.51
CA PRO A 234 5.05 27.63 -3.75
C PRO A 234 6.52 27.73 -4.21
N THR A 235 7.03 28.96 -4.37
CA THR A 235 8.40 29.19 -4.84
C THR A 235 9.46 28.74 -3.81
N PRO A 236 10.68 28.40 -4.24
CA PRO A 236 11.76 28.02 -3.33
C PRO A 236 12.07 29.07 -2.24
N ASP A 237 12.06 30.35 -2.59
CA ASP A 237 12.30 31.45 -1.65
C ASP A 237 11.17 31.60 -0.63
N PHE A 238 9.92 31.43 -1.06
CA PHE A 238 8.78 31.42 -0.16
C PHE A 238 8.88 30.25 0.81
N MET A 239 9.19 29.05 0.33
CA MET A 239 9.40 27.87 1.19
C MET A 239 10.57 28.05 2.16
N LYS A 240 11.66 28.70 1.73
CA LYS A 240 12.79 29.04 2.61
C LYS A 240 12.35 30.00 3.72
N SER A 241 11.50 30.98 3.42
CA SER A 241 10.95 31.89 4.43
C SER A 241 10.10 31.16 5.48
N LEU A 242 9.33 30.15 5.08
CA LEU A 242 8.51 29.36 5.99
C LEU A 242 9.36 28.43 6.86
N ARG A 243 10.39 27.79 6.30
CA ARG A 243 11.34 26.98 7.09
C ARG A 243 12.03 27.81 8.18
N LYS A 244 12.40 29.06 7.91
CA LYS A 244 12.95 29.97 8.94
C LYS A 244 11.97 30.21 10.09
N LYS A 245 10.66 30.25 9.83
CA LYS A 245 9.65 30.37 10.90
C LYS A 245 9.60 29.10 11.76
N VAL A 246 9.78 27.94 11.14
CA VAL A 246 9.83 26.64 11.83
C VAL A 246 11.09 26.54 12.71
N GLU A 247 12.24 26.98 12.20
CA GLU A 247 13.55 26.96 12.91
C GLU A 247 13.52 27.64 14.28
N ALA A 248 12.61 28.60 14.49
CA ALA A 248 12.44 29.27 15.78
C ALA A 248 11.93 28.33 16.89
N PHE A 249 11.32 27.19 16.54
CA PHE A 249 10.67 26.29 17.50
C PHE A 249 11.23 24.86 17.48
N LEU A 250 11.50 24.31 16.29
CA LEU A 250 12.05 22.97 16.12
C LEU A 250 12.80 22.83 14.79
N PRO A 251 13.67 21.80 14.64
CA PRO A 251 14.43 21.61 13.40
C PRO A 251 13.52 21.45 12.18
N PRO A 252 13.75 22.18 11.06
CA PRO A 252 13.10 21.89 9.79
C PRO A 252 13.86 20.82 8.99
N MET A 253 13.13 20.04 8.19
CA MET A 253 13.74 19.19 7.17
C MET A 253 14.07 20.02 5.91
N THR A 254 15.34 19.98 5.47
CA THR A 254 15.81 20.76 4.31
C THR A 254 16.11 19.93 3.05
N HIS A 255 16.17 18.61 3.16
CA HIS A 255 16.65 17.69 2.12
C HIS A 255 15.57 16.72 1.63
N CYS A 256 14.29 17.05 1.80
CA CYS A 256 13.18 16.20 1.36
C CYS A 256 13.17 16.06 -0.17
N ALA A 257 13.21 14.81 -0.66
CA ALA A 257 13.15 14.48 -2.08
C ALA A 257 11.75 14.01 -2.55
N ARG A 258 10.70 14.17 -1.72
CA ARG A 258 9.32 13.70 -1.99
C ARG A 258 9.29 12.24 -2.51
N CYS A 259 9.61 11.26 -1.65
CA CYS A 259 9.85 9.88 -2.09
C CYS A 259 8.57 9.10 -2.45
N ARG A 260 8.56 8.38 -3.57
CA ARG A 260 7.44 7.50 -3.96
C ARG A 260 7.08 6.45 -2.89
N ALA A 261 5.86 5.90 -2.92
CA ALA A 261 5.43 4.88 -1.95
C ALA A 261 6.13 3.52 -2.16
N ASP A 262 6.84 3.37 -3.28
CA ASP A 262 7.68 2.24 -3.65
C ASP A 262 9.16 2.62 -3.87
N ALA A 263 9.58 3.78 -3.36
CA ALA A 263 10.97 4.24 -3.51
C ALA A 263 11.96 3.29 -2.83
N ALA A 264 13.04 2.95 -3.53
CA ALA A 264 14.14 2.13 -3.01
C ALA A 264 15.49 2.69 -3.49
N GLY A 265 16.47 2.87 -2.60
CA GLY A 265 17.81 3.40 -2.93
C GLY A 265 18.27 4.54 -2.01
N LEU A 266 19.13 5.44 -2.50
CA LEU A 266 19.52 6.66 -1.76
C LEU A 266 18.50 7.79 -1.95
N LEU A 267 18.42 8.72 -1.00
CA LEU A 267 17.45 9.81 -1.06
C LEU A 267 17.64 10.67 -2.32
N GLY A 268 16.62 10.69 -3.19
CA GLY A 268 16.66 11.39 -4.48
C GLY A 268 17.37 10.63 -5.62
N LYS A 269 17.92 9.44 -5.35
CA LYS A 269 18.58 8.55 -6.33
C LYS A 269 18.04 7.13 -6.16
N ASP A 270 16.80 6.93 -6.64
CA ASP A 270 16.12 5.65 -6.58
C ASP A 270 16.73 4.64 -7.57
N SER A 271 16.80 3.36 -7.19
CA SER A 271 17.42 2.30 -7.99
C SER A 271 16.46 1.76 -9.06
N ALA A 272 16.90 1.79 -10.32
CA ALA A 272 16.15 1.20 -11.42
C ALA A 272 16.04 -0.33 -11.31
N GLU A 273 17.08 -0.98 -10.78
CA GLU A 273 17.07 -2.42 -10.51
C GLU A 273 16.04 -2.78 -9.44
N ALA A 274 15.94 -1.96 -8.39
CA ALA A 274 14.93 -2.13 -7.35
C ALA A 274 13.50 -2.01 -7.90
N ALA A 275 13.26 -1.13 -8.88
CA ALA A 275 11.96 -1.01 -9.54
C ALA A 275 11.61 -2.24 -10.41
N LYS A 276 12.61 -2.84 -11.06
CA LYS A 276 12.44 -4.10 -11.80
C LYS A 276 12.08 -5.25 -10.84
N LEU A 277 12.83 -5.39 -9.75
CA LEU A 277 12.56 -6.39 -8.71
C LEU A 277 11.17 -6.21 -8.11
N LEU A 278 10.72 -4.99 -7.86
CA LEU A 278 9.37 -4.72 -7.37
C LEU A 278 8.31 -5.30 -8.31
N SER A 279 8.46 -5.02 -9.60
CA SER A 279 7.53 -5.47 -10.65
C SER A 279 7.49 -7.00 -10.76
N GLU A 280 8.64 -7.66 -10.70
CA GLU A 280 8.73 -9.13 -10.67
C GLU A 280 8.10 -9.72 -9.42
N THR A 281 8.34 -9.10 -8.25
CA THR A 281 7.85 -9.60 -6.96
C THR A 281 6.34 -9.42 -6.83
N ALA A 282 5.77 -8.38 -7.44
CA ALA A 282 4.33 -8.16 -7.51
C ALA A 282 3.58 -9.27 -8.28
N LEU A 283 4.27 -9.98 -9.18
CA LEU A 283 3.72 -11.09 -9.96
C LEU A 283 3.86 -12.44 -9.24
N LEU A 284 4.63 -12.52 -8.16
CA LEU A 284 4.78 -13.76 -7.40
C LEU A 284 3.44 -14.13 -6.75
N THR A 285 3.02 -15.37 -6.92
CA THR A 285 1.95 -15.96 -6.13
C THR A 285 2.45 -16.15 -4.70
N VAL A 286 1.79 -15.52 -3.72
CA VAL A 286 2.07 -15.81 -2.31
C VAL A 286 1.48 -17.16 -1.99
N GLU A 287 2.34 -18.14 -1.75
CA GLU A 287 1.93 -19.42 -1.20
C GLU A 287 1.52 -19.23 0.27
N LYS A 288 0.24 -18.89 0.54
CA LYS A 288 -0.37 -19.11 1.87
C LYS A 288 -0.69 -20.60 2.09
N GLY A 289 0.14 -21.48 1.54
CA GLY A 289 -0.25 -22.70 0.83
C GLY A 289 -0.75 -23.90 1.65
N GLU A 290 -0.87 -23.82 2.98
CA GLU A 290 -1.18 -25.03 3.78
C GLU A 290 -2.41 -24.91 4.68
N GLU A 291 -2.76 -23.73 5.20
CA GLU A 291 -3.85 -23.60 6.19
C GLU A 291 -5.26 -23.55 5.57
N ARG A 292 -5.39 -23.11 4.32
CA ARG A 292 -6.69 -22.98 3.65
C ARG A 292 -7.14 -24.34 3.13
N PRO A 293 -8.31 -24.87 3.56
CA PRO A 293 -8.62 -26.28 3.32
C PRO A 293 -9.10 -26.57 1.89
N CYS A 294 -9.45 -25.57 1.08
CA CYS A 294 -10.15 -25.76 -0.19
C CYS A 294 -9.29 -25.39 -1.42
N VAL A 295 -9.65 -25.93 -2.58
CA VAL A 295 -9.13 -25.53 -3.90
C VAL A 295 -10.30 -25.20 -4.82
N ALA A 296 -10.23 -24.04 -5.46
CA ALA A 296 -11.21 -23.56 -6.42
C ALA A 296 -10.86 -24.04 -7.84
N VAL A 297 -11.87 -24.28 -8.68
CA VAL A 297 -11.68 -24.81 -10.04
C VAL A 297 -12.68 -24.18 -11.00
N ALA A 298 -12.17 -23.57 -12.07
CA ALA A 298 -12.98 -23.10 -13.19
C ALA A 298 -13.24 -24.26 -14.18
N SER A 299 -14.46 -24.81 -14.10
CA SER A 299 -14.89 -26.00 -14.86
C SER A 299 -16.34 -25.84 -15.31
N MET A 300 -16.68 -26.23 -16.55
CA MET A 300 -18.08 -26.16 -17.00
C MET A 300 -18.90 -27.29 -16.36
N GLU A 301 -18.31 -28.48 -16.25
CA GLU A 301 -18.97 -29.72 -15.85
C GLU A 301 -18.54 -30.25 -14.48
N GLY A 302 -17.51 -29.67 -13.86
CA GLY A 302 -16.97 -30.12 -12.57
C GLY A 302 -16.06 -31.34 -12.65
N ILE A 303 -15.51 -31.66 -13.84
CA ILE A 303 -14.63 -32.82 -14.09
C ILE A 303 -13.26 -32.37 -14.63
N LEU A 304 -13.25 -31.44 -15.60
CA LEU A 304 -12.03 -30.92 -16.21
C LEU A 304 -11.79 -29.45 -15.86
N VAL A 305 -10.52 -29.06 -15.75
CA VAL A 305 -10.13 -27.65 -15.81
C VAL A 305 -10.14 -27.24 -17.28
N ASN A 306 -11.15 -26.48 -17.69
CA ASN A 306 -11.38 -26.15 -19.09
C ASN A 306 -11.90 -24.72 -19.34
N GLN A 307 -12.10 -23.93 -18.28
CA GLN A 307 -12.60 -22.56 -18.43
C GLN A 307 -11.54 -21.50 -18.16
N HIS A 308 -11.52 -20.49 -19.02
CA HIS A 308 -10.87 -19.23 -18.73
C HIS A 308 -11.64 -18.51 -17.61
N LEU A 309 -10.93 -17.95 -16.62
CA LEU A 309 -11.56 -17.36 -15.44
C LEU A 309 -12.52 -16.20 -15.79
N GLY A 310 -12.22 -15.48 -16.87
CA GLY A 310 -13.05 -14.39 -17.39
C GLY A 310 -14.49 -14.81 -17.73
N GLU A 311 -14.64 -16.04 -18.20
CA GLU A 311 -15.85 -16.60 -18.80
C GLU A 311 -16.57 -17.58 -17.87
N ALA A 312 -15.86 -18.12 -16.88
CA ALA A 312 -16.43 -19.05 -15.92
C ALA A 312 -17.57 -18.38 -15.12
N ALA A 313 -18.80 -18.86 -15.29
CA ALA A 313 -19.96 -18.39 -14.51
C ALA A 313 -19.98 -18.96 -13.08
N ARG A 314 -19.30 -20.10 -12.86
CA ARG A 314 -19.29 -20.83 -11.60
C ARG A 314 -17.90 -21.40 -11.32
N ILE A 315 -17.57 -21.46 -10.04
CA ILE A 315 -16.32 -22.01 -9.50
C ILE A 315 -16.66 -23.20 -8.62
N HIS A 316 -16.11 -24.36 -8.96
CA HIS A 316 -16.24 -25.59 -8.19
C HIS A 316 -15.19 -25.58 -7.09
N VAL A 317 -15.59 -25.82 -5.85
CA VAL A 317 -14.70 -25.78 -4.69
C VAL A 317 -14.55 -27.18 -4.13
N PHE A 318 -13.33 -27.69 -4.12
CA PHE A 318 -12.98 -29.02 -3.65
C PHE A 318 -12.21 -28.96 -2.33
N ARG A 319 -12.28 -30.05 -1.57
CA ARG A 319 -11.50 -30.28 -0.35
C ARG A 319 -10.90 -31.68 -0.37
N GLU A 320 -9.69 -31.83 0.16
CA GLU A 320 -9.08 -33.15 0.38
C GLU A 320 -9.73 -33.89 1.56
N THR A 321 -9.93 -35.20 1.37
CA THR A 321 -10.45 -36.13 2.36
C THR A 321 -9.56 -37.38 2.39
N PRO A 322 -9.62 -38.24 3.43
CA PRO A 322 -8.85 -39.48 3.46
C PRO A 322 -9.12 -40.44 2.29
N LYS A 323 -10.22 -40.25 1.54
CA LYS A 323 -10.62 -41.09 0.39
C LYS A 323 -10.41 -40.40 -0.96
N GLY A 324 -9.72 -39.26 -1.02
CA GLY A 324 -9.54 -38.44 -2.23
C GLY A 324 -10.22 -37.08 -2.11
N TYR A 325 -10.73 -36.54 -3.22
CA TYR A 325 -11.27 -35.18 -3.26
C TYR A 325 -12.80 -35.14 -3.22
N LYS A 326 -13.35 -34.18 -2.49
CA LYS A 326 -14.80 -33.95 -2.42
C LYS A 326 -15.14 -32.54 -2.88
N LEU A 327 -16.10 -32.44 -3.80
CA LEU A 327 -16.75 -31.17 -4.12
C LEU A 327 -17.56 -30.71 -2.90
N VAL A 328 -17.17 -29.59 -2.30
CA VAL A 328 -17.80 -29.04 -1.09
C VAL A 328 -18.78 -27.91 -1.41
N ASN A 329 -18.58 -27.20 -2.52
CA ASN A 329 -19.44 -26.08 -2.91
C ASN A 329 -19.29 -25.76 -4.41
N VAL A 330 -20.28 -25.11 -5.00
CA VAL A 330 -20.20 -24.47 -6.31
C VAL A 330 -20.64 -23.01 -6.16
N ARG A 331 -19.70 -22.08 -6.30
CA ARG A 331 -19.91 -20.65 -6.07
C ARG A 331 -20.11 -19.93 -7.40
N ALA A 332 -21.08 -19.02 -7.48
CA ALA A 332 -21.25 -18.17 -8.67
C ALA A 332 -20.12 -17.13 -8.71
N THR A 333 -19.63 -16.82 -9.91
CA THR A 333 -18.72 -15.68 -10.08
C THR A 333 -19.52 -14.37 -10.11
N PRO A 334 -18.96 -13.25 -9.62
CA PRO A 334 -19.62 -11.95 -9.73
C PRO A 334 -19.80 -11.51 -11.19
N ASP A 335 -20.82 -10.68 -11.44
CA ASP A 335 -21.18 -10.21 -12.78
C ASP A 335 -20.01 -9.53 -13.51
N THR A 336 -20.00 -9.68 -14.84
CA THR A 336 -18.95 -9.13 -15.72
C THR A 336 -18.89 -7.61 -15.70
N ASN A 337 -20.01 -6.91 -15.45
CA ASN A 337 -20.14 -5.45 -15.59
C ASN A 337 -19.58 -4.65 -14.40
N GLN A 338 -18.79 -5.27 -13.52
CA GLN A 338 -18.28 -4.65 -12.29
C GLN A 338 -16.80 -4.24 -12.38
N GLY A 339 -16.19 -4.31 -13.57
CA GLY A 339 -14.79 -3.94 -13.80
C GLY A 339 -13.83 -4.64 -12.83
N ASP A 340 -12.85 -3.90 -12.31
CA ASP A 340 -11.83 -4.45 -11.41
C ASP A 340 -12.42 -4.93 -10.06
N SER A 341 -13.54 -4.36 -9.60
CA SER A 341 -14.21 -4.76 -8.35
C SER A 341 -14.80 -6.18 -8.39
N ARG A 342 -15.03 -6.73 -9.60
CA ARG A 342 -15.42 -8.12 -9.81
C ARG A 342 -14.43 -9.08 -9.16
N TRP A 343 -13.14 -8.82 -9.33
CA TRP A 343 -12.07 -9.71 -8.90
C TRP A 343 -11.80 -9.62 -7.40
N GLU A 344 -12.00 -8.45 -6.80
CA GLU A 344 -11.92 -8.27 -5.34
C GLU A 344 -13.03 -9.08 -4.64
N LYS A 345 -14.27 -8.99 -5.13
CA LYS A 345 -15.40 -9.80 -4.63
C LYS A 345 -15.19 -11.30 -4.84
N LEU A 346 -14.63 -11.70 -5.99
CA LEU A 346 -14.30 -13.10 -6.24
C LEU A 346 -13.22 -13.59 -5.26
N ALA A 347 -12.21 -12.78 -4.97
CA ALA A 347 -11.18 -13.10 -3.99
C ALA A 347 -11.77 -13.28 -2.58
N GLU A 348 -12.69 -12.41 -2.17
CA GLU A 348 -13.43 -12.55 -0.91
C GLU A 348 -14.26 -13.85 -0.89
N THR A 349 -14.95 -14.14 -1.99
CA THR A 349 -15.75 -15.36 -2.16
C THR A 349 -14.90 -16.63 -2.07
N LEU A 350 -13.60 -16.55 -2.39
CA LEU A 350 -12.64 -17.66 -2.37
C LEU A 350 -11.64 -17.57 -1.20
N ALA A 351 -11.97 -16.83 -0.13
CA ALA A 351 -11.05 -16.59 0.98
C ALA A 351 -10.58 -17.86 1.72
N ASP A 352 -11.34 -18.96 1.66
CA ASP A 352 -11.02 -20.28 2.22
C ASP A 352 -10.24 -21.20 1.24
N CYS A 353 -9.98 -20.74 0.02
CA CYS A 353 -9.29 -21.50 -1.01
C CYS A 353 -7.78 -21.17 -1.01
N ARG A 354 -6.94 -22.20 -1.00
CA ARG A 354 -5.47 -22.06 -1.12
C ARG A 354 -5.03 -21.80 -2.56
N ALA A 355 -5.78 -22.34 -3.52
CA ALA A 355 -5.48 -22.22 -4.94
C ALA A 355 -6.73 -22.13 -5.79
N ILE A 356 -6.56 -21.66 -7.03
CA ILE A 356 -7.55 -21.72 -8.10
C ILE A 356 -6.92 -22.36 -9.35
N LEU A 357 -7.57 -23.41 -9.87
CA LEU A 357 -7.24 -24.07 -11.13
C LEU A 357 -8.06 -23.46 -12.25
N VAL A 358 -7.41 -22.97 -13.31
CA VAL A 358 -8.06 -22.28 -14.44
C VAL A 358 -7.44 -22.72 -15.77
N GLY A 359 -8.25 -22.76 -16.83
CA GLY A 359 -7.76 -22.97 -18.20
C GLY A 359 -6.99 -21.76 -18.75
N GLY A 360 -7.19 -20.59 -18.15
CA GLY A 360 -6.43 -19.38 -18.41
C GLY A 360 -6.93 -18.19 -17.60
N ILE A 361 -6.09 -17.16 -17.43
CA ILE A 361 -6.43 -15.96 -16.67
C ILE A 361 -5.72 -14.71 -17.20
N GLY A 362 -6.42 -13.56 -17.20
CA GLY A 362 -5.83 -12.27 -17.54
C GLY A 362 -4.89 -11.71 -16.46
N LYS A 363 -3.95 -10.82 -16.85
CA LYS A 363 -2.97 -10.20 -15.94
C LYS A 363 -3.60 -9.49 -14.72
N LYS A 364 -4.67 -8.72 -14.95
CA LYS A 364 -5.39 -7.99 -13.90
C LYS A 364 -6.03 -8.92 -12.85
N PRO A 365 -6.91 -9.88 -13.23
CA PRO A 365 -7.47 -10.82 -12.27
C PRO A 365 -6.40 -11.63 -11.54
N ALA A 366 -5.33 -12.03 -12.24
CA ALA A 366 -4.23 -12.75 -11.61
C ALA A 366 -3.57 -11.94 -10.49
N GLY A 367 -3.29 -10.66 -10.72
CA GLY A 367 -2.73 -9.77 -9.69
C GLY A 367 -3.66 -9.52 -8.51
N ILE A 368 -4.98 -9.44 -8.71
CA ILE A 368 -5.95 -9.24 -7.61
C ILE A 368 -6.08 -10.52 -6.77
N LEU A 369 -6.28 -11.67 -7.40
CA LEU A 369 -6.42 -12.96 -6.71
C LEU A 369 -5.12 -13.38 -6.01
N GLY A 370 -3.97 -13.21 -6.66
CA GLY A 370 -2.67 -13.52 -6.08
C GLY A 370 -2.39 -12.72 -4.79
N ARG A 371 -2.75 -11.43 -4.76
CA ARG A 371 -2.63 -10.58 -3.55
C ARG A 371 -3.50 -11.04 -2.38
N SER A 372 -4.60 -11.75 -2.66
CA SER A 372 -5.45 -12.34 -1.61
C SER A 372 -4.86 -13.63 -1.00
N GLY A 373 -3.74 -14.11 -1.56
CA GLY A 373 -3.05 -15.34 -1.14
C GLY A 373 -3.65 -16.61 -1.73
N ILE A 374 -4.29 -16.52 -2.90
CA ILE A 374 -4.76 -17.68 -3.67
C ILE A 374 -3.69 -18.00 -4.73
N LYS A 375 -3.13 -19.20 -4.69
CA LYS A 375 -2.21 -19.70 -5.72
C LYS A 375 -2.98 -19.91 -7.03
N ILE A 376 -2.47 -19.36 -8.12
CA ILE A 376 -3.09 -19.51 -9.44
C ILE A 376 -2.35 -20.60 -10.19
N VAL A 377 -3.09 -21.58 -10.70
CA VAL A 377 -2.55 -22.68 -11.49
C VAL A 377 -3.29 -22.70 -12.83
N GLU A 378 -2.58 -22.27 -13.88
CA GLU A 378 -3.08 -22.39 -15.25
C GLU A 378 -2.80 -23.81 -15.76
N MET A 379 -3.86 -24.57 -16.03
CA MET A 379 -3.77 -25.93 -16.53
C MET A 379 -5.03 -26.33 -17.31
N SER A 380 -4.89 -27.34 -18.16
CA SER A 380 -6.02 -28.03 -18.80
C SER A 380 -5.91 -29.53 -18.50
N GLY A 381 -7.04 -30.17 -18.23
CA GLY A 381 -7.09 -31.61 -17.92
C GLY A 381 -7.94 -31.96 -16.71
N LEU A 382 -7.74 -33.15 -16.15
CA LEU A 382 -8.50 -33.65 -15.01
C LEU A 382 -8.28 -32.80 -13.77
N ILE A 383 -9.37 -32.45 -13.09
CA ILE A 383 -9.32 -31.69 -11.83
C ILE A 383 -8.42 -32.39 -10.81
N ASP A 384 -8.53 -33.72 -10.67
CA ASP A 384 -7.75 -34.52 -9.72
C ASP A 384 -6.23 -34.32 -9.88
N GLN A 385 -5.72 -34.15 -11.09
CA GLN A 385 -4.29 -33.90 -11.33
C GLN A 385 -3.87 -32.52 -10.81
N GLY A 386 -4.74 -31.52 -10.98
CA GLY A 386 -4.53 -30.19 -10.42
C GLY A 386 -4.63 -30.17 -8.90
N LEU A 387 -5.58 -30.92 -8.34
CA LEU A 387 -5.73 -31.09 -6.90
C LEU A 387 -4.53 -31.82 -6.29
N ASP A 388 -4.04 -32.90 -6.92
CA ASP A 388 -2.82 -33.59 -6.52
C ASP A 388 -1.61 -32.65 -6.54
N SER A 389 -1.47 -31.81 -7.56
CA SER A 389 -0.39 -30.83 -7.62
C SER A 389 -0.45 -29.80 -6.49
N VAL A 390 -1.65 -29.38 -6.11
CA VAL A 390 -1.84 -28.37 -5.07
C VAL A 390 -1.76 -28.96 -3.65
N TYR A 391 -2.31 -30.15 -3.41
CA TYR A 391 -2.33 -30.77 -2.08
C TYR A 391 -1.10 -31.63 -1.78
N LYS A 392 -0.58 -32.34 -2.79
CA LYS A 392 0.50 -33.34 -2.65
C LYS A 392 1.81 -32.91 -3.29
N GLY A 393 1.83 -31.76 -3.98
CA GLY A 393 3.04 -31.23 -4.61
C GLY A 393 3.53 -32.01 -5.82
N THR A 394 2.68 -32.82 -6.47
CA THR A 394 3.06 -33.58 -7.66
C THR A 394 3.28 -32.64 -8.86
N GLU A 395 4.30 -32.93 -9.68
CA GLU A 395 4.54 -32.18 -10.92
C GLU A 395 3.37 -32.33 -11.90
N LEU A 396 2.87 -31.19 -12.40
CA LEU A 396 1.89 -31.16 -13.47
C LEU A 396 2.57 -31.51 -14.79
N ARG A 397 2.20 -32.65 -15.37
CA ARG A 397 2.50 -32.93 -16.78
C ARG A 397 1.63 -32.02 -17.65
N SER A 398 2.12 -30.80 -17.91
CA SER A 398 1.47 -29.82 -18.75
C SER A 398 1.10 -30.42 -20.12
N LEU A 399 -0.19 -30.58 -20.37
CA LEU A 399 -0.77 -30.75 -21.70
C LEU A 399 -1.32 -29.40 -22.19
N CYS A 400 -0.50 -28.34 -22.23
CA CYS A 400 -0.86 -27.10 -22.94
C CYS A 400 0.39 -26.35 -23.44
N LYS A 401 0.92 -26.76 -24.60
CA LYS A 401 1.23 -25.79 -25.66
C LYS A 401 0.03 -25.80 -26.60
N THR A 402 -0.97 -24.97 -26.33
CA THR A 402 -1.91 -24.56 -27.37
C THR A 402 -1.49 -23.16 -27.77
N ASP A 403 -1.08 -23.04 -29.02
CA ASP A 403 -0.63 -21.80 -29.63
C ASP A 403 -1.57 -20.65 -29.30
N MET A 404 -0.96 -19.50 -28.99
CA MET A 404 -1.61 -18.21 -28.91
C MET A 404 -2.47 -17.98 -30.16
N THR A 405 -3.76 -18.32 -30.09
CA THR A 405 -4.74 -17.70 -30.95
C THR A 405 -4.82 -16.25 -30.49
N LYS A 406 -4.25 -15.38 -31.32
CA LYS A 406 -4.37 -13.92 -31.20
C LYS A 406 -5.80 -13.57 -30.82
N CYS A 407 -5.96 -12.91 -29.68
CA CYS A 407 -7.15 -12.13 -29.39
C CYS A 407 -7.33 -11.14 -30.56
N GLY A 408 -8.26 -11.41 -31.48
CA GLY A 408 -8.49 -10.53 -32.64
C GLY A 408 -9.08 -11.15 -33.91
N THR A 409 -9.17 -12.47 -34.08
CA THR A 409 -9.76 -13.08 -35.29
C THR A 409 -10.90 -14.00 -34.93
N GLY A 410 -12.12 -13.47 -34.89
CA GLY A 410 -13.34 -14.25 -34.68
C GLY A 410 -14.43 -13.58 -33.85
N CYS A 411 -14.28 -12.31 -33.47
CA CYS A 411 -15.34 -11.57 -32.80
C CYS A 411 -16.33 -11.02 -33.85
N THR A 412 -17.39 -11.76 -34.12
CA THR A 412 -18.62 -11.23 -34.73
C THR A 412 -19.46 -10.57 -33.64
N GLY A 413 -18.92 -9.53 -33.02
CA GLY A 413 -19.59 -8.75 -31.98
C GLY A 413 -19.67 -7.29 -32.40
N ALA A 414 -20.89 -6.76 -32.50
CA ALA A 414 -21.13 -5.35 -32.78
C ALA A 414 -20.34 -4.47 -31.79
N ALA A 415 -19.63 -3.49 -32.32
CA ALA A 415 -18.69 -2.61 -31.63
C ALA A 415 -19.32 -1.83 -30.45
N ASN A 416 -19.47 -2.48 -29.29
CA ASN A 416 -19.69 -1.85 -27.99
C ASN A 416 -18.69 -2.45 -27.02
N GLY A 417 -17.75 -1.62 -26.57
CA GLY A 417 -16.51 -2.00 -25.90
C GLY A 417 -16.66 -2.87 -24.65
N CYS A 418 -15.58 -3.60 -24.38
CA CYS A 418 -15.40 -4.46 -23.21
C CYS A 418 -15.49 -3.62 -21.92
N GLY A 419 -16.64 -3.72 -21.24
CA GLY A 419 -16.88 -3.18 -19.90
C GLY A 419 -16.47 -4.13 -18.78
#